data_AF-A0A537V549-F1
#
_entry.id   AF-A0A537V549-F1
#
_cell.length_a   1.000
_cell.length_b   1.000
_cell.length_c   1.000
_cell.angle_alpha   90.00
_cell.angle_beta   90.00
_cell.angle_gamma   90.00
#
_symmetry.space_group_name_H-M   'P 1'
#
loop_
_entity.id
_entity.type
_entity.pdbx_description
1 polymer ?
#
loop_
_entity_poly.entity_id
_entity_poly.type
_entity_poly.pdbx_seq_one_letter_code
_entity_poly.pdbx_strand_id
1 'polypeptide(L)' 'MRLSRRSWFFLGMSVTCVVLLAPTPEKYRWVNLSMAALSLLWFVAFAVEEILARRGEGRPRAGRSDR' A
#
# COMPACT_ATOMS: atom_id res chain seq x y z
N MET A 1 10.99 8.61 4.55
CA MET A 1 10.28 7.95 3.44
C MET A 1 9.01 8.74 3.14
N ARG A 2 8.88 9.39 1.98
CA ARG A 2 7.61 10.03 1.56
C ARG A 2 6.82 8.99 0.79
N LEU A 3 5.92 8.29 1.47
CA LEU A 3 4.88 7.46 0.86
C LEU A 3 3.78 8.38 0.34
N SER A 4 3.20 8.06 -0.81
CA SER A 4 2.09 8.82 -1.39
C SER A 4 0.90 8.86 -0.43
N ARG A 5 0.09 9.94 -0.50
CA ARG A 5 -1.17 10.05 0.26
C ARG A 5 -2.09 8.86 0.01
N ARG A 6 -2.03 8.26 -1.18
CA ARG A 6 -2.77 7.04 -1.53
C ARG A 6 -2.35 5.84 -0.67
N SER A 7 -1.05 5.61 -0.50
CA SER A 7 -0.52 4.54 0.36
C SER A 7 -1.02 4.72 1.79
N TRP A 8 -0.91 5.94 2.34
CA TRP A 8 -1.42 6.24 3.69
C TRP A 8 -2.93 6.06 3.84
N PHE A 9 -3.71 6.34 2.80
CA PHE A 9 -5.15 6.09 2.81
C PHE A 9 -5.47 4.59 2.98
N PHE A 10 -4.79 3.71 2.25
CA PHE A 10 -5.00 2.26 2.36
C PHE A 10 -4.56 1.70 3.72
N LEU A 11 -3.49 2.24 4.30
CA LEU A 11 -3.08 1.90 5.66
C LEU A 11 -4.16 2.31 6.68
N GLY A 12 -4.65 3.55 6.59
CA GLY A 12 -5.70 4.07 7.48
C GLY A 12 -7.01 3.30 7.36
N MET A 13 -7.39 2.91 6.14
CA MET A 13 -8.54 2.04 5.89
C MET A 13 -8.37 0.67 6.55
N SER A 14 -7.20 0.05 6.43
CA SER A 14 -6.92 -1.24 7.07
C SER A 14 -7.06 -1.15 8.59
N VAL A 15 -6.47 -0.12 9.22
CA VAL A 15 -6.59 0.13 10.66
C VAL A 15 -8.05 0.35 11.06
N THR A 16 -8.80 1.14 10.29
CA THR A 16 -10.21 1.43 10.58
C THR A 16 -11.05 0.15 10.54
N CYS A 17 -10.84 -0.72 9.55
CA CYS A 17 -11.50 -2.02 9.49
C CYS A 17 -11.18 -2.88 10.73
N VAL A 18 -9.92 -2.90 11.20
CA VAL A 18 -9.53 -3.62 12.41
C VAL A 18 -10.13 -3.03 13.69
N VAL A 19 -10.22 -1.70 13.80
CA VAL A 19 -10.89 -1.05 14.94
C VAL A 19 -12.39 -1.40 14.94
N LEU A 20 -13.01 -1.45 13.77
CA LEU A 20 -14.40 -1.82 13.60
C LEU A 20 -14.66 -3.32 13.85
N LEU A 21 -13.63 -4.18 14.02
CA LEU A 21 -13.81 -5.60 14.39
C LEU A 21 -14.38 -5.78 15.80
N ALA A 22 -14.11 -4.85 16.72
CA ALA A 22 -14.58 -4.92 18.11
C ALA A 22 -16.11 -4.75 18.23
N PRO A 23 -16.74 -3.77 17.55
CA PRO A 23 -18.20 -3.63 17.56
C PRO A 23 -18.94 -4.52 16.54
N THR A 24 -18.26 -5.22 15.63
CA THR A 24 -18.97 -6.01 14.59
C THR A 24 -19.44 -7.37 15.10
N PRO A 25 -20.68 -7.80 14.76
CA PRO A 25 -21.16 -9.13 15.10
C PRO A 25 -20.27 -10.20 14.51
N GLU A 26 -20.05 -11.29 15.25
CA GLU A 26 -19.09 -12.34 14.90
C GLU A 26 -19.30 -12.94 13.50
N LYS A 27 -20.56 -13.07 13.10
CA LYS A 27 -20.98 -13.53 11.76
C LYS A 27 -20.41 -12.68 10.61
N TYR A 28 -20.17 -11.39 10.83
CA TYR A 28 -19.71 -10.44 9.81
C TYR A 28 -18.25 -9.99 9.99
N ARG A 29 -17.56 -10.43 11.07
CA ARG A 29 -16.15 -10.07 11.32
C ARG A 29 -15.23 -10.49 10.16
N TRP A 30 -15.55 -11.57 9.47
CA TRP A 30 -14.85 -12.03 8.26
C TRP A 30 -14.86 -11.01 7.12
N VAL A 31 -15.93 -10.22 6.97
CA VAL A 31 -16.01 -9.16 5.96
C VAL A 31 -15.03 -8.04 6.30
N ASN A 32 -15.01 -7.63 7.58
CA ASN A 32 -14.09 -6.60 8.05
C ASN A 32 -12.62 -7.04 7.98
N LEU A 33 -12.34 -8.31 8.30
CA LEU A 33 -11.01 -8.90 8.15
C LEU A 33 -10.57 -8.97 6.68
N SER A 34 -11.46 -9.42 5.79
CA SER A 34 -11.18 -9.46 4.36
C SER A 34 -10.88 -8.07 3.81
N MET A 35 -11.65 -7.06 4.24
CA MET A 35 -11.44 -5.69 3.79
C MET A 35 -10.18 -5.05 4.38
N ALA A 36 -9.85 -5.36 5.64
CA ALA A 36 -8.58 -4.96 6.26
C ALA A 36 -7.38 -5.58 5.53
N ALA A 37 -7.46 -6.87 5.20
CA ALA A 37 -6.42 -7.61 4.48
C ALA A 37 -6.23 -7.08 3.05
N LEU A 38 -7.32 -6.83 2.31
CA LEU A 38 -7.26 -6.27 0.96
C LEU A 38 -6.65 -4.86 0.97
N SER A 39 -7.06 -4.02 1.92
CA SER A 39 -6.50 -2.67 2.09
C SER A 39 -5.01 -2.71 2.41
N LEU A 40 -4.59 -3.64 3.28
CA LEU A 40 -3.18 -3.83 3.62
C LEU A 40 -2.37 -4.31 2.41
N LEU A 41 -2.91 -5.24 1.63
CA LEU A 41 -2.28 -5.73 0.40
C LEU A 41 -2.06 -4.59 -0.59
N TRP A 42 -3.05 -3.71 -0.76
CA TRP A 42 -2.94 -2.53 -1.62
C TRP A 42 -1.90 -1.53 -1.10
N PHE A 43 -1.84 -1.32 0.21
CA PHE A 43 -0.79 -0.50 0.83
C PHE A 43 0.60 -1.05 0.52
N VAL A 44 0.81 -2.36 0.68
CA VAL A 44 2.10 -3.02 0.40
C VAL A 44 2.45 -2.91 -1.09
N ALA A 45 1.50 -3.15 -1.99
CA ALA A 45 1.72 -3.03 -3.44
C ALA A 45 2.17 -1.62 -3.83
N PHE A 46 1.49 -0.58 -3.36
CA PHE A 46 1.88 0.81 -3.62
C PHE A 46 3.20 1.18 -2.96
N ALA A 47 3.45 0.74 -1.73
CA ALA A 47 4.73 0.99 -1.07
C ALA A 47 5.89 0.34 -1.84
N VAL A 48 5.71 -0.88 -2.34
CA VAL A 48 6.69 -1.60 -3.17
C VAL A 48 6.91 -0.87 -4.50
N GLU A 49 5.84 -0.44 -5.17
CA GLU A 49 5.93 0.35 -6.40
C GLU A 49 6.72 1.65 -6.17
N GLU A 50 6.43 2.40 -5.10
CA GLU A 50 7.16 3.62 -4.76
C GLU A 50 8.63 3.36 -4.44
N ILE A 51 8.95 2.24 -3.78
CA ILE A 51 10.34 1.83 -3.51
C ILE A 51 11.05 1.46 -4.81
N LEU A 52 10.40 0.68 -5.70
CA LEU A 52 10.93 0.30 -7.00
C LEU A 52 11.14 1.52 -7.92
N ALA A 53 10.19 2.45 -7.95
CA ALA A 53 10.29 3.69 -8.71
C ALA A 53 11.50 4.52 -8.28
N ARG A 54 11.71 4.68 -6.97
CA ARG A 54 12.92 5.34 -6.41
C ARG A 54 14.21 4.60 -6.78
N ARG A 55 14.16 3.27 -6.89
CA ARG A 55 15.31 2.44 -7.28
C ARG A 55 15.63 2.58 -8.77
N GLY A 56 14.62 2.80 -9.61
CA GLY A 56 14.77 3.01 -11.06
C GLY A 56 15.38 4.37 -11.43
N GLU A 57 15.13 5.40 -10.63
CA GLU A 57 15.68 6.76 -10.82
C GLU A 57 17.21 6.83 -10.64
N GLY A 58 17.81 5.86 -9.95
CA GLY A 58 19.27 5.77 -9.75
C GLY A 58 20.03 5.03 -10.86
N ARG A 59 19.36 4.55 -11.93
CA ARG A 59 20.06 3.92 -13.06
C ARG A 59 20.56 5.02 -14.00
N PRO A 60 21.88 5.26 -14.13
CA PRO A 60 22.37 6.20 -15.12
C PRO A 60 21.87 5.73 -16.48
N ARG A 61 21.21 6.64 -17.22
CA ARG A 61 20.90 6.42 -18.64
C ARG A 61 22.22 6.10 -19.32
N ALA A 62 22.44 4.81 -19.62
CA ALA A 62 23.58 4.37 -20.41
C ALA A 62 23.60 5.21 -21.69
N GLY A 63 24.78 5.76 -21.97
CA GLY A 63 24.95 6.94 -22.81
C GLY A 63 24.26 6.84 -24.16
N ARG A 64 23.60 7.94 -24.51
CA ARG A 64 23.49 8.34 -25.92
C ARG A 64 24.92 8.57 -26.40
N SER A 65 25.47 7.56 -27.06
CA SER A 65 26.70 7.69 -27.84
C SER A 65 26.37 8.54 -29.07
N ASP A 66 26.58 9.85 -28.95
CA ASP A 66 26.79 10.71 -30.12
C ASP A 66 28.14 10.32 -30.73
N ARG A 67 28.10 9.54 -31.80
CA ARG A 67 29.14 9.47 -32.84
C ARG A 67 28.59 8.80 -34.10
#